data_AF-A0A914V3B0-F1
#
_entry.id   AF-A0A914V3B0-F1
#
_cell.length_a   1.000
_cell.length_b   1.000
_cell.length_c   1.000
_cell.angle_alpha   90.00
_cell.angle_beta   90.00
_cell.angle_gamma   90.00
#
_symmetry.space_group_name_H-M   'P 1'
#
loop_
_entity.id
_entity.type
_entity.pdbx_description
1 polymer ?
#
loop_
_entity_poly.entity_id
_entity_poly.type
_entity_poly.pdbx_seq_one_letter_code
_entity_poly.pdbx_strand_id
1 'polypeptide(L)'
;MTATSTLLFILVTAVLLPTQLVAQDEESVNSKCRELLSCAVKKECIKTQWLGQRFQDAEVSTRLYDDLDSAINYGCIFTTGCADACSKCPLCTASRKQIVAILTKEPTDECPILETCALSCVGEELNITNVNFCLREKCAIHCFDGSCPRCKAFTTRVFNQACASAQFRKRVKNFDGRCHEMFDAILAKKFANEFSRTTTQRPSKRRRLHHHH
;
A
#
# COMPACT_ATOMS: atom_id res chain seq x y z
N MET A 1 15.56 11.76 63.33
CA MET A 1 15.57 12.27 61.94
C MET A 1 15.88 11.11 61.01
N THR A 2 14.87 10.46 60.47
CA THR A 2 15.01 9.32 59.54
C THR A 2 13.87 9.39 58.54
N ALA A 3 14.17 9.87 57.33
CA ALA A 3 13.19 9.93 56.24
C ALA A 3 13.92 9.84 54.89
N THR A 4 14.23 8.62 54.44
CA THR A 4 14.64 8.35 53.04
C THR A 4 14.33 6.89 52.69
N SER A 5 13.06 6.51 52.55
CA SER A 5 12.73 5.17 51.98
C SER A 5 11.32 5.07 51.42
N THR A 6 10.89 6.04 50.61
CA THR A 6 9.59 5.98 49.90
C THR A 6 9.65 6.39 48.43
N LEU A 7 10.79 6.87 47.93
CA LEU A 7 10.93 7.34 46.55
C LEU A 7 11.30 6.25 45.53
N LEU A 8 11.76 5.07 45.98
CA LEU A 8 12.21 4.02 45.04
C LEU A 8 11.08 3.14 44.48
N PHE A 9 9.92 3.09 45.12
CA PHE A 9 8.80 2.25 44.69
C PHE A 9 7.92 2.87 43.60
N ILE A 10 7.98 4.20 43.40
CA ILE A 10 7.16 4.90 42.39
C ILE A 10 7.81 4.83 40.99
N LEU A 11 9.13 4.63 40.90
CA LEU A 11 9.85 4.60 39.63
C LEU A 11 9.83 3.24 38.91
N VAL A 12 9.48 2.14 39.61
CA VAL A 12 9.50 0.79 39.02
C VAL A 12 8.17 0.42 38.36
N THR A 13 7.06 1.09 38.69
CA THR A 13 5.74 0.81 38.08
C THR A 13 5.48 1.56 36.78
N ALA A 14 6.28 2.57 36.42
CA ALA A 14 6.10 3.34 35.19
C ALA A 14 6.72 2.69 33.92
N VAL A 15 7.44 1.57 34.06
CA VAL A 15 8.17 0.95 32.94
C VAL A 15 7.46 -0.31 32.41
N LEU A 16 6.36 -0.73 33.03
CA LEU A 16 5.60 -1.93 32.63
C LEU A 16 4.15 -1.57 32.32
N LEU A 17 3.93 -1.14 31.07
CA LEU A 17 2.78 -1.30 30.18
C LEU A 17 2.29 0.02 29.54
N PRO A 18 1.84 0.02 28.26
CA PRO A 18 2.10 -0.98 27.22
C PRO A 18 2.47 -0.37 25.85
N THR A 19 3.24 -1.13 25.07
CA THR A 19 3.44 -0.99 23.61
C THR A 19 2.16 -1.24 22.78
N GLN A 20 0.97 -0.97 23.32
CA GLN A 20 -0.33 -1.32 22.71
C GLN A 20 -0.97 -0.20 21.87
N LEU A 21 -0.38 0.99 21.77
CA LEU A 21 -1.05 2.12 21.11
C LEU A 21 -1.12 2.04 19.57
N VAL A 22 -0.42 1.10 18.92
CA VAL A 22 -0.37 1.03 17.44
C VAL A 22 -1.46 0.12 16.85
N ALA A 23 -1.99 -0.84 17.61
CA ALA A 23 -2.94 -1.82 17.08
C ALA A 23 -4.38 -1.30 16.92
N GLN A 24 -4.80 -0.32 17.73
CA GLN A 24 -6.17 0.20 17.72
C GLN A 24 -6.52 1.00 16.44
N ASP A 25 -5.52 1.63 15.81
CA ASP A 25 -5.76 2.44 14.62
C ASP A 25 -5.91 1.56 13.35
N GLU A 26 -5.18 0.44 13.26
CA GLU A 26 -5.27 -0.47 12.12
C GLU A 26 -6.60 -1.23 12.05
N GLU A 27 -7.13 -1.69 13.19
CA GLU A 27 -8.43 -2.38 13.24
C GLU A 27 -9.60 -1.43 12.92
N SER A 28 -9.51 -0.18 13.39
CA SER A 28 -10.42 0.92 13.05
C SER A 28 -10.40 1.23 11.56
N VAL A 29 -9.22 1.34 10.94
CA VAL A 29 -9.11 1.58 9.49
C VAL A 29 -9.64 0.38 8.68
N ASN A 30 -9.34 -0.84 9.10
CA ASN A 30 -9.79 -2.06 8.41
C ASN A 30 -11.31 -2.21 8.40
N SER A 31 -11.97 -1.93 9.52
CA SER A 31 -13.44 -1.95 9.60
C SER A 31 -14.06 -0.88 8.70
N LYS A 32 -13.55 0.35 8.76
CA LYS A 32 -14.03 1.50 7.96
C LYS A 32 -13.86 1.30 6.45
N CYS A 33 -12.82 0.60 6.00
CA CYS A 33 -12.58 0.36 4.58
C CYS A 33 -13.26 -0.90 4.02
N ARG A 34 -13.90 -1.73 4.85
CA ARG A 34 -14.54 -2.97 4.40
C ARG A 34 -15.69 -2.73 3.43
N GLU A 35 -16.53 -1.72 3.70
CA GLU A 35 -17.65 -1.34 2.81
C GLU A 35 -17.14 -0.96 1.41
N LEU A 36 -16.05 -0.19 1.34
CA LEU A 36 -15.42 0.21 0.09
C LEU A 36 -14.93 -0.99 -0.71
N LEU A 37 -14.20 -1.91 -0.08
CA LEU A 37 -13.65 -3.08 -0.75
C LEU A 37 -14.77 -3.99 -1.27
N SER A 38 -15.87 -4.15 -0.51
CA SER A 38 -17.05 -4.87 -0.98
C SER A 38 -17.73 -4.15 -2.15
N CYS A 39 -17.87 -2.82 -2.08
CA CYS A 39 -18.39 -2.02 -3.17
C CYS A 39 -17.57 -2.19 -4.45
N ALA A 40 -16.24 -2.12 -4.35
CA ALA A 40 -15.34 -2.21 -5.50
C ALA A 40 -15.48 -3.52 -6.28
N VAL A 41 -15.76 -4.63 -5.59
CA VAL A 41 -16.07 -5.92 -6.22
C VAL A 41 -17.48 -5.92 -6.80
N LYS A 42 -18.49 -5.51 -6.01
CA LYS A 42 -19.92 -5.53 -6.42
C LYS A 42 -20.21 -4.63 -7.62
N LYS A 43 -19.50 -3.50 -7.74
CA LYS A 43 -19.63 -2.53 -8.83
C LYS A 43 -18.66 -2.79 -9.98
N GLU A 44 -17.97 -3.93 -9.96
CA GLU A 44 -17.00 -4.34 -10.98
C GLU A 44 -15.87 -3.31 -11.23
N CYS A 45 -15.58 -2.46 -10.24
CA CYS A 45 -14.36 -1.65 -10.27
C CYS A 45 -13.10 -2.54 -10.21
N ILE A 46 -13.24 -3.77 -9.70
CA ILE A 46 -12.25 -4.84 -9.77
C ILE A 46 -12.82 -5.97 -10.62
N LYS A 47 -12.19 -6.26 -11.76
CA LYS A 47 -12.64 -7.33 -12.69
C LYS A 47 -12.25 -8.73 -12.18
N THR A 48 -12.85 -9.17 -11.09
CA THR A 48 -12.47 -10.40 -10.36
C THR A 48 -12.59 -11.67 -11.20
N GLN A 49 -13.62 -11.80 -12.05
CA GLN A 49 -13.76 -12.96 -12.95
C GLN A 49 -12.62 -13.02 -13.97
N TRP A 50 -12.29 -11.89 -14.59
CA TRP A 50 -11.20 -11.77 -15.55
C TRP A 50 -9.85 -12.07 -14.88
N LEU A 51 -9.60 -11.53 -13.69
CA LEU A 51 -8.39 -11.82 -12.93
C LEU A 51 -8.30 -13.30 -12.54
N GLY A 52 -9.41 -13.92 -12.15
CA GLY A 52 -9.45 -15.35 -11.85
C GLY A 52 -8.96 -16.20 -13.02
N GLN A 53 -9.28 -15.82 -14.26
CA GLN A 53 -8.79 -16.53 -15.46
C GLN A 53 -7.29 -16.31 -15.67
N ARG A 54 -6.78 -15.08 -15.47
CA ARG A 54 -5.36 -14.77 -15.62
C ARG A 54 -4.47 -15.42 -14.58
N PHE A 55 -5.00 -15.63 -13.38
CA PHE A 55 -4.29 -16.27 -12.28
C PHE A 55 -4.38 -17.80 -12.34
N GLN A 56 -5.20 -18.38 -13.22
CA GLN A 56 -5.35 -19.83 -13.37
C GLN A 56 -4.04 -20.45 -13.87
N ASP A 57 -3.47 -21.36 -13.06
CA ASP A 57 -2.24 -22.09 -13.36
C ASP A 57 -1.04 -21.19 -13.67
N ALA A 58 -1.07 -19.95 -13.17
CA ALA A 58 -0.06 -18.94 -13.40
C ALA A 58 1.10 -19.06 -12.40
N GLU A 59 2.27 -18.57 -12.81
CA GLU A 59 3.43 -18.36 -11.92
C GLU A 59 3.53 -16.89 -11.52
N VAL A 60 4.08 -16.64 -10.33
CA VAL A 60 4.36 -15.28 -9.85
C VAL A 60 5.36 -14.60 -10.78
N SER A 61 4.90 -13.55 -11.46
CA SER A 61 5.63 -12.88 -12.54
C SER A 61 5.27 -11.39 -12.63
N THR A 62 6.05 -10.63 -13.39
CA THR A 62 5.76 -9.22 -13.71
C THR A 62 4.40 -9.06 -14.38
N ARG A 63 4.02 -10.01 -15.25
CA ARG A 63 2.73 -10.02 -15.95
C ARG A 63 1.53 -10.03 -15.00
N LEU A 64 1.62 -10.74 -13.86
CA LEU A 64 0.52 -10.73 -12.90
C LEU A 64 0.30 -9.34 -12.29
N TYR A 65 1.35 -8.52 -12.13
CA TYR A 65 1.18 -7.13 -11.74
C TYR A 65 0.45 -6.33 -12.83
N ASP A 66 0.85 -6.47 -14.08
CA ASP A 66 0.26 -5.74 -15.20
C ASP A 66 -1.23 -6.11 -15.38
N ASP A 67 -1.55 -7.40 -15.22
CA ASP A 67 -2.93 -7.89 -15.22
C ASP A 67 -3.75 -7.30 -14.04
N LEU A 68 -3.18 -7.22 -12.83
CA LEU A 68 -3.82 -6.59 -11.67
C LEU A 68 -4.10 -5.11 -11.91
N ASP A 69 -3.09 -4.35 -12.31
CA ASP A 69 -3.17 -2.91 -12.57
C ASP A 69 -4.16 -2.58 -13.71
N SER A 70 -4.27 -3.46 -14.70
CA SER A 70 -5.24 -3.33 -15.80
C SER A 70 -6.67 -3.67 -15.38
N ALA A 71 -6.86 -4.54 -14.40
CA ALA A 71 -8.16 -5.01 -13.94
C ALA A 71 -8.78 -4.17 -12.83
N ILE A 72 -8.00 -3.31 -12.18
CA ILE A 72 -8.45 -2.44 -11.09
C ILE A 72 -8.65 -1.02 -11.65
N ASN A 73 -9.91 -0.57 -11.66
CA ASN A 73 -10.26 0.80 -12.01
C ASN A 73 -10.31 1.66 -10.75
N TYR A 74 -9.17 2.28 -10.40
CA TYR A 74 -9.09 3.19 -9.26
C TYR A 74 -10.01 4.41 -9.40
N GLY A 75 -10.25 4.92 -10.61
CA GLY A 75 -11.23 5.98 -10.86
C GLY A 75 -12.64 5.55 -10.41
N CYS A 76 -13.08 4.34 -10.78
CA CYS A 76 -14.34 3.76 -10.33
C CYS A 76 -14.40 3.65 -8.79
N ILE A 77 -13.31 3.21 -8.15
CA ILE A 77 -13.24 3.10 -6.68
C ILE A 77 -13.36 4.47 -6.01
N PHE A 78 -12.65 5.48 -6.51
CA PHE A 78 -12.58 6.81 -5.90
C PHE A 78 -13.80 7.69 -6.16
N THR A 79 -14.43 7.53 -7.33
CA THR A 79 -15.48 8.43 -7.81
C THR A 79 -16.72 7.66 -8.24
N THR A 80 -16.78 7.20 -9.48
CA THR A 80 -18.04 6.87 -10.17
C THR A 80 -18.76 5.63 -9.64
N GLY A 81 -18.04 4.67 -9.05
CA GLY A 81 -18.62 3.42 -8.56
C GLY A 81 -18.85 3.39 -7.05
N CYS A 82 -17.91 3.94 -6.27
CA CYS A 82 -17.86 3.74 -4.82
C CYS A 82 -17.57 5.01 -3.99
N ALA A 83 -17.87 6.22 -4.50
CA ALA A 83 -17.62 7.48 -3.80
C ALA A 83 -18.13 7.52 -2.35
N ASP A 84 -19.35 7.05 -2.08
CA ASP A 84 -19.96 7.07 -0.75
C ASP A 84 -19.27 6.12 0.24
N ALA A 85 -18.83 4.95 -0.23
CA ALA A 85 -18.06 4.03 0.59
C ALA A 85 -16.62 4.56 0.78
N CYS A 86 -16.07 5.24 -0.24
CA CYS A 86 -14.75 5.84 -0.20
C CYS A 86 -14.65 6.96 0.84
N SER A 87 -15.69 7.81 0.97
CA SER A 87 -15.72 8.90 1.95
C SER A 87 -15.68 8.42 3.41
N LYS A 88 -16.07 7.17 3.67
CA LYS A 88 -15.99 6.55 5.00
C LYS A 88 -14.65 5.86 5.27
N CYS A 89 -13.89 5.53 4.23
CA CYS A 89 -12.58 4.87 4.33
C CYS A 89 -11.45 5.92 4.37
N PRO A 90 -10.70 6.05 5.48
CA PRO A 90 -9.65 7.06 5.60
C PRO A 90 -8.56 6.93 4.53
N LEU A 91 -8.17 5.69 4.21
CA LEU A 91 -7.17 5.41 3.17
C LEU A 91 -7.65 5.90 1.80
N CYS A 92 -8.91 5.64 1.46
CA CYS A 92 -9.48 6.05 0.18
C CYS A 92 -9.62 7.56 0.08
N THR A 93 -10.06 8.21 1.16
CA THR A 93 -10.22 9.66 1.21
C THR A 93 -8.87 10.37 1.06
N ALA A 94 -7.83 9.89 1.75
CA ALA A 94 -6.47 10.40 1.61
C ALA A 94 -5.94 10.23 0.18
N SER A 95 -6.04 9.02 -0.39
CA SER A 95 -5.61 8.75 -1.77
C SER A 95 -6.37 9.59 -2.81
N ARG A 96 -7.68 9.77 -2.62
CA ARG A 96 -8.49 10.62 -3.49
C ARG A 96 -8.07 12.09 -3.41
N LYS A 97 -7.81 12.60 -2.20
CA LYS A 97 -7.32 13.98 -1.99
C LYS A 97 -5.99 14.19 -2.70
N GLN A 98 -5.06 13.24 -2.58
CA GLN A 98 -3.76 13.30 -3.25
C GLN A 98 -3.90 13.35 -4.78
N ILE A 99 -4.79 12.57 -5.38
CA ILE A 99 -5.06 12.62 -6.83
C ILE A 99 -5.61 13.98 -7.24
N VAL A 100 -6.60 14.51 -6.50
CA VAL A 100 -7.16 15.84 -6.77
C VAL A 100 -6.07 16.89 -6.74
N ALA A 101 -5.20 16.86 -5.72
CA ALA A 101 -4.10 17.79 -5.58
C ALA A 101 -3.08 17.71 -6.72
N ILE A 102 -2.74 16.52 -7.20
CA ILE A 102 -1.90 16.34 -8.39
C ILE A 102 -2.56 16.99 -9.63
N LEU A 103 -3.88 16.82 -9.80
CA LEU A 103 -4.61 17.38 -10.93
C LEU A 103 -4.79 18.91 -10.84
N THR A 104 -4.95 19.45 -9.63
CA THR A 104 -5.05 20.89 -9.36
C THR A 104 -3.69 21.57 -9.19
N LYS A 105 -2.60 20.80 -9.19
CA LYS A 105 -1.23 21.24 -8.90
C LYS A 105 -1.11 21.89 -7.51
N GLU A 106 -1.92 21.44 -6.56
CA GLU A 106 -1.89 21.86 -5.16
C GLU A 106 -0.99 20.91 -4.35
N PRO A 107 -0.24 21.40 -3.35
CA PRO A 107 0.60 20.57 -2.52
C PRO A 107 -0.23 19.73 -1.53
N THR A 108 0.21 18.51 -1.23
CA THR A 108 -0.26 17.77 -0.05
C THR A 108 0.89 17.21 0.78
N ASP A 109 0.62 16.98 2.07
CA ASP A 109 1.57 16.37 3.00
C ASP A 109 1.49 14.82 2.99
N GLU A 110 0.79 14.20 2.03
CA GLU A 110 0.51 12.76 2.05
C GLU A 110 1.68 11.92 1.52
N CYS A 111 2.19 12.21 0.32
CA CYS A 111 3.42 11.60 -0.18
C CYS A 111 4.12 12.46 -1.24
N PRO A 112 5.03 13.35 -0.84
CA PRO A 112 5.67 14.31 -1.75
C PRO A 112 6.43 13.68 -2.92
N ILE A 113 7.07 12.52 -2.73
CA ILE A 113 7.82 11.85 -3.80
C ILE A 113 6.89 11.29 -4.90
N LEU A 114 5.75 10.72 -4.51
CA LEU A 114 4.76 10.23 -5.46
C LEU A 114 4.09 11.38 -6.19
N GLU A 115 3.77 12.47 -5.48
CA GLU A 115 3.21 13.69 -6.07
C GLU A 115 4.17 14.32 -7.07
N THR A 116 5.44 14.47 -6.70
CA THR A 116 6.47 15.03 -7.59
C THR A 116 6.62 14.18 -8.85
N CYS A 117 6.66 12.85 -8.70
CA CYS A 117 6.70 11.94 -9.84
C CYS A 117 5.45 12.11 -10.72
N ALA A 118 4.26 12.13 -10.12
CA ALA A 118 3.00 12.24 -10.84
C ALA A 118 2.87 13.58 -11.58
N LEU A 119 3.26 14.69 -10.95
CA LEU A 119 3.30 16.01 -11.58
C LEU A 119 4.24 16.04 -12.79
N SER A 120 5.38 15.34 -12.72
CA SER A 120 6.29 15.20 -13.86
C SER A 120 5.70 14.39 -15.02
N CYS A 121 4.78 13.45 -14.72
CA CYS A 121 4.04 12.70 -15.73
C CYS A 121 2.91 13.52 -16.36
N VAL A 122 2.24 14.38 -15.59
CA VAL A 122 1.12 15.22 -16.08
C VAL A 122 1.63 16.41 -16.89
N GLY A 123 2.69 17.09 -16.44
CA GLY A 123 3.49 18.06 -17.21
C GLY A 123 2.73 18.89 -18.26
N GLU A 124 3.30 18.96 -19.47
CA GLU A 124 2.66 19.51 -20.69
C GLU A 124 2.06 18.41 -21.58
N GLU A 125 2.06 17.16 -21.13
CA GLU A 125 1.61 16.02 -21.91
C GLU A 125 0.07 15.97 -21.93
N LEU A 126 -0.51 16.20 -23.11
CA LEU A 126 -1.97 16.13 -23.30
C LEU A 126 -2.45 14.70 -23.62
N ASN A 127 -1.53 13.78 -23.95
CA ASN A 127 -1.88 12.40 -24.23
C ASN A 127 -2.09 11.61 -22.94
N ILE A 128 -3.36 11.43 -22.57
CA ILE A 128 -3.79 10.67 -21.39
C ILE A 128 -3.20 9.24 -21.35
N THR A 129 -2.98 8.60 -22.51
CA THR A 129 -2.35 7.28 -22.58
C THR A 129 -0.90 7.33 -22.10
N ASN A 130 -0.14 8.34 -22.52
CA ASN A 130 1.24 8.55 -22.08
C ASN A 130 1.31 8.90 -20.59
N VAL A 131 0.40 9.77 -20.12
CA VAL A 131 0.29 10.12 -18.70
C VAL A 131 0.03 8.85 -17.87
N ASN A 132 -0.95 8.04 -18.26
CA ASN A 132 -1.28 6.79 -17.56
C ASN A 132 -0.12 5.80 -17.54
N PHE A 133 0.56 5.61 -18.68
CA PHE A 133 1.75 4.77 -18.76
C PHE A 133 2.84 5.28 -17.82
N CYS A 134 3.11 6.58 -17.82
CA CYS A 134 4.10 7.20 -16.93
C CYS A 134 3.76 6.97 -15.45
N LEU A 135 2.52 7.23 -15.04
CA LEU A 135 2.09 7.02 -13.65
C LEU A 135 2.23 5.56 -13.21
N ARG A 136 1.81 4.61 -14.07
CA ARG A 136 1.79 3.17 -13.77
C ARG A 136 3.19 2.56 -13.76
N GLU A 137 4.03 2.91 -14.72
CA GLU A 137 5.35 2.29 -14.89
C GLU A 137 6.46 3.01 -14.12
N LYS A 138 6.39 4.34 -13.97
CA LYS A 138 7.47 5.13 -13.33
C LYS A 138 7.18 5.52 -11.90
N CYS A 139 5.94 5.84 -11.56
CA CYS A 139 5.60 6.40 -10.24
C CYS A 139 5.07 5.36 -9.25
N ALA A 140 4.44 4.28 -9.72
CA ALA A 140 3.81 3.28 -8.85
C ALA A 140 4.79 2.67 -7.83
N ILE A 141 6.09 2.59 -8.16
CA ILE A 141 7.13 2.10 -7.25
C ILE A 141 7.18 2.85 -5.92
N HIS A 142 6.87 4.15 -5.88
CA HIS A 142 6.91 4.95 -4.64
C HIS A 142 5.83 4.52 -3.63
N CYS A 143 4.79 3.82 -4.10
CA CYS A 143 3.84 3.16 -3.22
C CYS A 143 4.41 1.90 -2.55
N PHE A 144 5.52 1.34 -3.04
CA PHE A 144 6.01 0.03 -2.61
C PHE A 144 7.46 0.04 -2.09
N ASP A 145 8.26 1.06 -2.42
CA ASP A 145 9.65 1.24 -1.95
C ASP A 145 9.78 1.69 -0.47
N GLY A 146 8.64 1.90 0.19
CA GLY A 146 8.55 2.35 1.58
C GLY A 146 8.38 3.86 1.75
N SER A 147 8.33 4.63 0.66
CA SER A 147 8.17 6.09 0.72
C SER A 147 6.74 6.51 1.03
N CYS A 148 5.73 5.83 0.47
CA CYS A 148 4.32 6.17 0.65
C CYS A 148 3.54 5.05 1.38
N PRO A 149 3.62 4.93 2.71
CA PRO A 149 3.02 3.82 3.46
C PRO A 149 1.49 3.75 3.34
N ARG A 150 0.80 4.90 3.26
CA ARG A 150 -0.66 4.93 3.04
C ARG A 150 -1.06 4.41 1.67
N CYS A 151 -0.30 4.75 0.62
CA CYS A 151 -0.52 4.19 -0.72
C CYS A 151 -0.33 2.66 -0.70
N LYS A 152 0.78 2.17 -0.11
CA LYS A 152 1.01 0.72 0.08
C LYS A 152 -0.19 0.07 0.76
N ALA A 153 -0.59 0.63 1.90
CA ALA A 153 -1.65 0.12 2.75
C ALA A 153 -3.00 0.04 2.02
N PHE A 154 -3.32 1.04 1.20
CA PHE A 154 -4.54 1.04 0.39
C PHE A 154 -4.47 -0.01 -0.72
N THR A 155 -3.42 0.00 -1.53
CA THR A 155 -3.27 -0.90 -2.68
C THR A 155 -3.19 -2.36 -2.25
N THR A 156 -2.48 -2.68 -1.16
CA THR A 156 -2.45 -4.04 -0.60
C THR A 156 -3.83 -4.52 -0.17
N ARG A 157 -4.70 -3.65 0.37
CA ARG A 157 -6.07 -4.00 0.75
C ARG A 157 -6.95 -4.28 -0.46
N VAL A 158 -6.83 -3.46 -1.50
CA VAL A 158 -7.52 -3.68 -2.79
C VAL A 158 -7.08 -5.02 -3.39
N PHE A 159 -5.77 -5.30 -3.41
CA PHE A 159 -5.25 -6.59 -3.85
C PHE A 159 -5.80 -7.75 -3.01
N ASN A 160 -5.74 -7.66 -1.68
CA ASN A 160 -6.21 -8.73 -0.79
C ASN A 160 -7.70 -9.03 -1.01
N GLN A 161 -8.50 -7.99 -1.26
CA GLN A 161 -9.89 -8.16 -1.63
C GLN A 161 -10.04 -8.91 -2.96
N ALA A 162 -9.30 -8.51 -4.00
CA ALA A 162 -9.32 -9.19 -5.30
C ALA A 162 -8.89 -10.66 -5.17
N CYS A 163 -7.81 -10.92 -4.43
CA CYS A 163 -7.27 -12.24 -4.16
C CYS A 163 -8.26 -13.15 -3.44
N ALA A 164 -8.97 -12.64 -2.43
CA ALA A 164 -10.01 -13.38 -1.73
C ALA A 164 -11.21 -13.64 -2.66
N SER A 165 -11.71 -12.62 -3.35
CA SER A 165 -12.90 -12.72 -4.20
C SER A 165 -12.71 -13.64 -5.40
N ALA A 166 -11.54 -13.64 -6.02
CA ALA A 166 -11.23 -14.48 -7.18
C ALA A 166 -10.47 -15.78 -6.81
N GLN A 167 -10.22 -16.02 -5.53
CA GLN A 167 -9.52 -17.21 -5.01
C GLN A 167 -8.11 -17.42 -5.59
N PHE A 168 -7.32 -16.36 -5.77
CA PHE A 168 -5.98 -16.44 -6.41
C PHE A 168 -5.07 -17.49 -5.77
N ARG A 169 -5.10 -17.65 -4.44
CA ARG A 169 -4.28 -18.63 -3.71
C ARG A 169 -4.46 -20.07 -4.21
N LYS A 170 -5.65 -20.41 -4.72
CA LYS A 170 -5.92 -21.75 -5.26
C LYS A 170 -5.59 -21.89 -6.74
N ARG A 171 -5.28 -20.78 -7.41
CA ARG A 171 -5.11 -20.70 -8.86
C ARG A 171 -3.65 -20.55 -9.27
N VAL A 172 -2.85 -19.86 -8.46
CA VAL A 172 -1.40 -19.69 -8.70
C VAL A 172 -0.66 -20.99 -8.36
N LYS A 173 0.21 -21.42 -9.26
CA LYS A 173 1.03 -22.62 -9.08
C LYS A 173 1.98 -22.47 -7.90
N ASN A 174 2.11 -23.55 -7.11
CA ASN A 174 3.11 -23.68 -6.05
C ASN A 174 3.10 -22.52 -5.05
N PHE A 175 1.92 -21.93 -4.78
CA PHE A 175 1.79 -20.82 -3.84
C PHE A 175 0.88 -21.17 -2.67
N ASP A 176 1.48 -21.42 -1.50
CA ASP A 176 0.74 -21.79 -0.28
C ASP A 176 0.58 -20.62 0.71
N GLY A 177 1.24 -19.49 0.45
CA GLY A 177 1.24 -18.30 1.30
C GLY A 177 -0.10 -17.57 1.37
N ARG A 178 -0.13 -16.46 2.10
CA ARG A 178 -1.27 -15.54 2.21
C ARG A 178 -1.33 -14.57 1.03
N CYS A 179 -2.49 -13.91 0.83
CA CYS A 179 -2.66 -12.95 -0.27
C CYS A 179 -1.61 -11.83 -0.24
N HIS A 180 -1.32 -11.22 0.91
CA HIS A 180 -0.31 -10.15 0.96
C HIS A 180 1.09 -10.67 0.61
N GLU A 181 1.44 -11.89 1.02
CA GLU A 181 2.73 -12.53 0.65
C GLU A 181 2.81 -12.75 -0.87
N MET A 182 1.68 -13.11 -1.51
CA MET A 182 1.60 -13.21 -2.97
C MET A 182 1.84 -11.85 -3.62
N PHE A 183 1.21 -10.80 -3.07
CA PHE A 183 1.35 -9.46 -3.59
C PHE A 183 2.79 -8.96 -3.46
N ASP A 184 3.42 -9.15 -2.30
CA ASP A 184 4.81 -8.80 -2.08
C ASP A 184 5.74 -9.56 -3.06
N ALA A 185 5.46 -10.84 -3.34
CA ALA A 185 6.22 -11.61 -4.32
C ALA A 185 6.03 -11.10 -5.76
N ILE A 186 4.81 -10.71 -6.14
CA ILE A 186 4.51 -10.08 -7.44
C ILE A 186 5.25 -8.74 -7.57
N LEU A 187 5.21 -7.89 -6.53
CA LEU A 187 5.90 -6.61 -6.50
C LEU A 187 7.41 -6.79 -6.60
N ALA A 188 7.98 -7.76 -5.88
CA ALA A 188 9.40 -8.07 -5.94
C ALA A 188 9.85 -8.46 -7.36
N LYS A 189 8.99 -9.13 -8.14
CA LYS A 189 9.25 -9.41 -9.56
C LYS A 189 9.10 -8.15 -10.43
N LYS A 190 8.00 -7.39 -10.28
CA LYS A 190 7.72 -6.20 -11.09
C LYS A 190 8.80 -5.12 -10.94
N PHE A 191 9.24 -4.88 -9.70
CA PHE A 191 10.12 -3.77 -9.35
C PHE A 191 11.53 -4.20 -8.92
N ALA A 192 12.01 -5.34 -9.43
CA ALA A 192 13.29 -5.92 -9.04
C ALA A 192 14.47 -4.96 -9.23
N ASN A 193 14.47 -4.20 -10.32
CA ASN A 193 15.53 -3.25 -10.66
C ASN A 193 15.52 -2.05 -9.69
N GLU A 194 14.34 -1.53 -9.39
CA GLU A 194 14.13 -0.38 -8.51
C GLU A 194 14.48 -0.71 -7.06
N PHE A 195 14.08 -1.89 -6.58
CA PHE A 195 14.44 -2.37 -5.23
C PHE A 195 15.94 -2.64 -5.08
N SER A 196 16.60 -3.11 -6.14
CA SER A 196 18.06 -3.29 -6.12
C SER A 196 18.79 -1.95 -5.98
N ARG A 197 18.35 -0.92 -6.73
CA ARG A 197 18.97 0.42 -6.72
C ARG A 197 18.79 1.14 -5.38
N THR A 198 17.63 1.00 -4.75
CA THR A 198 17.36 1.59 -3.42
C THR A 198 18.11 0.89 -2.28
N THR A 199 18.40 -0.41 -2.42
CA THR A 199 19.21 -1.16 -1.44
C THR A 199 20.70 -0.80 -1.55
N THR A 200 21.23 -0.56 -2.75
CA THR A 200 22.62 -0.10 -2.93
C THR A 200 22.85 1.34 -2.45
N GLN A 201 21.82 2.19 -2.46
CA GLN A 201 21.92 3.60 -2.04
C GLN A 201 21.70 3.85 -0.54
N ARG A 202 21.18 2.88 0.23
CA ARG A 202 21.18 2.98 1.71
C ARG A 202 22.55 2.52 2.22
N PRO A 203 23.44 3.41 2.72
CA PRO A 203 24.61 2.94 3.43
C PRO A 203 24.13 2.08 4.60
N SER A 204 24.58 0.83 4.64
CA SER A 204 24.30 -0.07 5.74
C SER A 204 24.79 0.62 7.02
N LYS A 205 23.86 1.11 7.87
CA LYS A 205 24.15 1.29 9.28
C LYS A 205 24.30 -0.11 9.87
N ARG A 206 25.45 -0.74 9.64
CA ARG A 206 25.97 -1.80 10.50
C ARG A 206 26.02 -1.19 11.90
N ARG A 207 25.08 -1.58 12.76
CA ARG A 207 25.27 -1.48 14.21
C ARG A 207 26.59 -2.19 14.50
N ARG A 208 27.63 -1.43 14.78
CA ARG A 208 28.80 -1.96 15.48
C ARG A 208 28.26 -2.41 16.84
N LEU A 209 28.10 -3.72 17.02
CA LEU A 209 28.14 -4.25 18.37
C LEU A 209 29.55 -3.96 18.88
N HIS A 210 29.66 -3.01 19.81
CA HIS A 210 30.83 -2.90 20.66
C HIS A 210 30.85 -4.15 21.56
N HIS A 211 31.77 -5.06 21.28
CA HIS A 211 32.30 -5.95 22.30
C HIS A 211 33.25 -5.11 23.15
N HIS A 212 32.85 -4.85 24.40
CA HIS A 212 33.77 -4.48 25.45
C HIS A 212 34.24 -5.77 26.12
N HIS A 213 35.54 -6.04 25.99
CA HIS A 213 36.32 -6.74 26.99
C HIS A 213 36.58 -5.82 28.17
#